data_AF-A0A239NMA3-F1
#
_entry.id   AF-A0A239NMA3-F1
#
_cell.length_a   1.000
_cell.length_b   1.000
_cell.length_c   1.000
_cell.angle_alpha   90.00
_cell.angle_beta   90.00
_cell.angle_gamma   90.00
#
_symmetry.space_group_name_H-M   'P 1'
#
loop_
_entity.id
_entity.type
_entity.pdbx_description
1 polymer ?
#
loop_
_entity_poly.entity_id
_entity_poly.type
_entity_poly.pdbx_seq_one_letter_code
_entity_poly.pdbx_strand_id
1 'polypeptide(L)'
;MVLSAYDWIMDGRWVVVAGYDDAELLDIACVTTSLAMANVLGAVRTPYHTTVVRPGGHPIACATGLMLQSRQSLERLTGPLDTLIVSGGWGHARADLSALG
;
A
#
# COMPACT_ATOMS: atom_id res chain seq x y z
N MET A 1 2.59 -33.18 -2.67
CA MET A 1 2.36 -31.86 -3.29
C MET A 1 3.07 -30.85 -2.41
N VAL A 2 4.26 -30.41 -2.80
CA VAL A 2 5.05 -29.43 -2.05
C VAL A 2 4.74 -28.08 -2.67
N LEU A 3 3.86 -27.30 -2.05
CA LEU A 3 3.70 -25.88 -2.41
C LEU A 3 4.96 -25.17 -1.91
N SER A 4 5.69 -24.56 -2.85
CA SER A 4 6.86 -23.74 -2.51
C SER A 4 6.41 -22.51 -1.71
N ALA A 5 7.26 -21.96 -0.85
CA ALA A 5 7.00 -20.66 -0.20
C ALA A 5 6.68 -19.55 -1.22
N TYR A 6 7.17 -19.70 -2.46
CA TYR A 6 6.83 -18.84 -3.59
C TYR A 6 5.36 -18.99 -4.04
N ASP A 7 4.80 -20.20 -4.09
CA ASP A 7 3.39 -20.39 -4.48
C ASP A 7 2.46 -19.74 -3.45
N TRP A 8 2.76 -19.84 -2.16
CA TRP A 8 1.93 -19.22 -1.10
C TRP A 8 2.06 -17.68 -1.07
N ILE A 9 3.19 -17.13 -1.52
CA ILE A 9 3.40 -15.68 -1.73
C ILE A 9 2.68 -15.20 -3.01
N MET A 10 2.59 -16.05 -4.03
CA MET A 10 1.92 -15.76 -5.31
C MET A 10 0.40 -16.00 -5.27
N ASP A 11 -0.10 -16.84 -4.37
CA ASP A 11 -1.52 -17.16 -4.18
C ASP A 11 -2.27 -16.13 -3.31
N GLY A 12 -1.63 -15.02 -2.94
CA GLY A 12 -2.26 -13.92 -2.21
C GLY A 12 -2.54 -12.72 -3.11
N ARG A 13 -3.60 -11.96 -2.81
CA ARG A 13 -3.92 -10.71 -3.50
C ARG A 13 -3.02 -9.60 -3.00
N TRP A 14 -2.08 -9.14 -3.83
CA TRP A 14 -1.18 -8.04 -3.50
C TRP A 14 -1.86 -6.70 -3.73
N VAL A 15 -2.17 -6.03 -2.62
CA VAL A 15 -2.77 -4.70 -2.60
C VAL A 15 -1.73 -3.69 -2.14
N VAL A 16 -1.41 -2.75 -3.02
CA VAL A 16 -0.46 -1.67 -2.73
C VAL A 16 -1.21 -0.38 -2.49
N VAL A 17 -0.91 0.28 -1.37
CA VAL A 17 -1.44 1.59 -1.05
C VAL A 17 -0.33 2.62 -1.28
N ALA A 18 -0.49 3.44 -2.30
CA ALA A 18 0.42 4.54 -2.60
C ALA A 18 0.00 5.79 -1.81
N GLY A 19 0.92 6.29 -0.98
CA GLY A 19 0.80 7.58 -0.32
C GLY A 19 1.81 8.59 -0.87
N TYR A 20 1.59 9.85 -0.51
CA TYR A 20 2.40 11.01 -0.87
C TYR A 20 2.34 12.02 0.30
N ASP A 21 3.20 13.03 0.30
CA ASP A 21 3.15 14.05 1.36
C ASP A 21 1.80 14.78 1.35
N ASP A 22 1.20 14.99 2.53
CA ASP A 22 -0.18 15.44 2.73
C ASP A 22 -1.26 14.44 2.28
N ALA A 23 -0.93 13.15 2.20
CA ALA A 23 -1.94 12.07 2.15
C ALA A 23 -2.70 11.95 3.47
N GLU A 24 -3.97 11.55 3.39
CA GLU A 24 -4.83 11.34 4.56
C GLU A 24 -4.53 9.99 5.22
N LEU A 25 -3.97 10.02 6.43
CA LEU A 25 -3.68 8.80 7.19
C LEU A 25 -4.93 7.95 7.42
N LEU A 26 -6.09 8.60 7.59
CA LEU A 26 -7.37 7.90 7.78
C LEU A 26 -7.69 6.99 6.59
N ASP A 27 -7.45 7.46 5.36
CA ASP A 27 -7.74 6.69 4.15
C ASP A 27 -6.85 5.43 4.07
N ILE A 28 -5.54 5.62 4.28
CA ILE A 28 -4.56 4.52 4.35
C ILE A 28 -4.95 3.52 5.44
N ALA A 29 -5.30 4.02 6.64
CA ALA A 29 -5.66 3.19 7.78
C ALA A 29 -6.96 2.41 7.54
N CYS A 30 -7.99 3.04 6.97
CA CYS A 30 -9.26 2.40 6.65
C CYS A 30 -9.04 1.21 5.73
N VAL A 31 -8.34 1.41 4.61
CA VAL A 31 -8.08 0.34 3.64
C VAL A 31 -7.27 -0.79 4.25
N THR A 32 -6.11 -0.46 4.83
CA THR A 32 -5.19 -1.48 5.38
C THR A 32 -5.81 -2.27 6.52
N THR A 33 -6.55 -1.60 7.41
CA THR A 33 -7.23 -2.26 8.53
C THR A 33 -8.37 -3.16 8.04
N SER A 34 -9.20 -2.69 7.09
CA SER A 34 -10.28 -3.50 6.54
C SER A 34 -9.77 -4.77 5.85
N LEU A 35 -8.70 -4.69 5.05
CA LEU A 35 -8.11 -5.86 4.39
C LEU A 35 -7.48 -6.83 5.39
N ALA A 36 -6.81 -6.31 6.42
CA ALA A 36 -6.28 -7.15 7.50
C ALA A 36 -7.42 -7.84 8.28
N MET A 37 -8.51 -7.12 8.58
CA MET A 37 -9.68 -7.69 9.24
C MET A 37 -10.39 -8.72 8.35
N ALA A 38 -10.45 -8.53 7.04
CA ALA A 38 -11.00 -9.51 6.11
C ALA A 38 -10.19 -10.82 6.15
N ASN A 39 -8.86 -10.73 6.25
CA ASN A 39 -8.01 -11.92 6.44
C ASN A 39 -8.32 -12.65 7.76
N VAL A 40 -8.51 -11.91 8.85
CA VAL A 40 -8.70 -12.50 10.19
C VAL A 40 -10.12 -13.02 10.41
N LEU A 41 -11.13 -12.31 9.91
CA LEU A 41 -12.54 -12.54 10.25
C LEU A 41 -13.39 -13.05 9.08
N GLY A 42 -12.97 -12.76 7.83
CA GLY A 42 -13.83 -12.88 6.65
C GLY A 42 -13.84 -14.24 5.95
N ALA A 43 -13.12 -15.24 6.47
CA ALA A 43 -12.94 -16.55 5.81
C ALA A 43 -12.57 -16.43 4.32
N VAL A 44 -11.66 -15.50 4.01
CA VAL A 44 -11.25 -15.22 2.63
C VAL A 44 -10.56 -16.44 2.01
N ARG A 45 -10.95 -16.81 0.79
CA ARG A 45 -10.31 -17.93 0.05
C ARG A 45 -8.88 -17.62 -0.38
N THR A 46 -8.59 -16.34 -0.61
CA THR A 46 -7.31 -15.84 -1.11
C THR A 46 -6.95 -14.65 -0.21
N PRO A 47 -5.85 -14.74 0.57
CA PRO A 47 -5.50 -13.71 1.54
C PRO A 47 -5.09 -12.41 0.86
N TYR A 48 -5.32 -11.27 1.52
CA TYR A 48 -4.81 -9.97 1.09
C TYR A 48 -3.43 -9.72 1.69
N HIS A 49 -2.44 -9.39 0.85
CA HIS A 49 -1.16 -8.85 1.29
C HIS A 49 -1.12 -7.36 1.01
N THR A 50 -1.04 -6.56 2.07
CA THR A 50 -1.06 -5.10 1.97
C THR A 50 0.31 -4.50 2.25
N THR A 51 0.73 -3.57 1.41
CA THR A 51 1.95 -2.76 1.66
C THR A 51 1.71 -1.30 1.31
N VAL A 52 2.33 -0.41 2.09
CA VAL A 52 2.27 1.04 1.86
C VAL A 52 3.59 1.48 1.21
N VAL A 53 3.47 2.18 0.10
CA VAL A 53 4.60 2.71 -0.67
C VAL A 53 4.43 4.21 -0.89
N ARG A 54 5.54 4.87 -1.18
CA ARG A 54 5.59 6.28 -1.55
C ARG A 54 6.51 6.43 -2.76
N PRO A 55 6.21 7.30 -3.73
CA PRO A 55 7.21 7.75 -4.70
C PRO A 55 8.47 8.26 -3.99
N GLY A 56 9.64 7.86 -4.48
CA GLY A 56 10.95 8.14 -3.87
C GLY A 56 11.28 7.32 -2.61
N GLY A 57 10.33 6.58 -2.02
CA GLY A 57 10.59 5.62 -0.93
C GLY A 57 10.90 6.24 0.44
N HIS A 58 10.60 7.52 0.63
CA HIS A 58 10.71 8.19 1.92
C HIS A 58 9.51 7.92 2.84
N PRO A 59 9.61 8.20 4.15
CA PRO A 59 8.43 8.27 5.03
C PRO A 59 7.40 9.26 4.48
N ILE A 60 6.11 8.98 4.67
CA ILE A 60 5.01 9.86 4.26
C ILE A 60 4.74 10.85 5.40
N ALA A 61 4.86 12.14 5.13
CA ALA A 61 4.34 13.18 6.02
C ALA A 61 2.83 13.31 5.78
N CYS A 62 2.00 12.72 6.65
CA CYS A 62 0.55 12.74 6.49
C CYS A 62 -0.01 14.13 6.86
N ALA A 63 -1.17 14.49 6.29
CA ALA A 63 -1.81 15.80 6.50
C ALA A 63 -2.09 16.13 7.99
N THR A 64 -2.21 15.09 8.83
CA THR A 64 -2.44 15.21 10.27
C THR A 64 -1.16 15.51 11.08
N GLY A 65 -0.01 15.63 10.42
CA GLY A 65 1.30 15.86 11.05
C GLY A 65 2.01 14.57 11.51
N LEU A 66 1.43 13.40 11.26
CA LEU A 66 2.05 12.11 11.57
C LEU A 66 2.95 11.62 10.44
N MET A 67 4.05 10.97 10.82
CA MET A 67 4.97 10.32 9.87
C MET A 67 4.65 8.84 9.75
N LEU A 68 4.29 8.37 8.55
CA LEU A 68 4.09 6.96 8.26
C LEU A 68 5.29 6.40 7.50
N GLN A 69 5.92 5.36 8.04
CA GLN A 69 7.01 4.69 7.33
C GLN A 69 6.46 3.95 6.11
N SER A 70 7.04 4.21 4.93
CA SER A 70 6.80 3.40 3.74
C SER A 70 7.74 2.19 3.75
N ARG A 71 7.26 1.03 3.28
CA ARG A 71 8.08 -0.19 3.29
C ARG A 71 9.09 -0.23 2.14
N GLN A 72 8.78 0.41 1.02
CA GLN A 72 9.62 0.52 -0.16
C GLN A 72 9.16 1.68 -1.04
N SER A 73 10.00 2.05 -2.00
CA SER A 73 9.65 3.02 -3.03
C SER A 73 8.71 2.41 -4.07
N LEU A 74 7.84 3.22 -4.65
CA LEU A 74 6.93 2.78 -5.72
C LEU A 74 7.71 2.30 -6.96
N GLU A 75 8.83 2.94 -7.27
CA GLU A 75 9.67 2.66 -8.45
C GLU A 75 10.41 1.31 -8.35
N ARG A 76 10.59 0.80 -7.13
CA ARG A 76 11.25 -0.48 -6.86
C ARG A 76 10.26 -1.62 -6.65
N LEU A 77 8.96 -1.31 -6.67
CA LEU A 77 7.90 -2.31 -6.51
C LEU A 77 7.90 -3.25 -7.73
N THR A 78 8.07 -4.53 -7.47
CA THR A 78 8.12 -5.58 -8.50
C THR A 78 7.30 -6.80 -8.05
N GLY A 79 6.88 -7.63 -9.00
CA GLY A 79 6.05 -8.82 -8.76
C GLY A 79 4.60 -8.65 -9.23
N PRO A 80 3.75 -9.67 -9.01
CA PRO A 80 2.34 -9.57 -9.36
C PRO A 80 1.66 -8.56 -8.44
N LEU A 81 0.97 -7.60 -9.04
CA LEU A 81 0.18 -6.58 -8.37
C LEU A 81 -1.27 -6.75 -8.80
N ASP A 82 -2.14 -7.13 -7.86
CA ASP A 82 -3.57 -7.27 -8.12
C ASP A 82 -4.25 -5.91 -8.13
N THR A 83 -3.90 -5.06 -7.16
CA THR A 83 -4.56 -3.77 -6.95
C THR A 83 -3.58 -2.71 -6.49
N LEU A 84 -3.63 -1.54 -7.13
CA LEU A 84 -3.03 -0.30 -6.65
C LEU A 84 -4.15 0.63 -6.15
N ILE A 85 -4.04 1.07 -4.91
CA ILE A 85 -4.90 2.07 -4.29
C ILE A 85 -4.06 3.32 -4.11
N VAL A 86 -4.53 4.44 -4.65
CA VAL A 86 -3.90 5.75 -4.42
C VAL A 86 -4.67 6.42 -3.29
N SER A 87 -3.98 6.72 -2.19
CA SER A 87 -4.56 7.43 -1.05
C SER A 87 -5.06 8.80 -1.49
N GLY A 88 -6.16 9.26 -0.91
CA GLY A 88 -6.61 10.63 -0.98
C GLY A 88 -5.77 11.58 -0.12
N GLY A 89 -6.03 12.88 -0.29
CA GLY A 89 -5.45 13.96 0.52
C GLY A 89 -5.07 15.20 -0.29
N TRP A 90 -4.79 16.28 0.43
CA TRP A 90 -4.53 17.62 -0.13
C TRP A 90 -3.26 17.68 -0.99
N GLY A 91 -2.32 16.77 -0.75
CA GLY A 91 -1.05 16.70 -1.48
C GLY A 91 -1.13 16.22 -2.92
N HIS A 92 -2.29 15.74 -3.41
CA HIS A 92 -2.41 15.15 -4.75
C HIS A 92 -1.96 16.10 -5.87
N ALA A 93 -2.18 17.41 -5.70
CA ALA A 93 -1.77 18.43 -6.68
C ALA A 93 -0.23 18.56 -6.79
N ARG A 94 0.51 18.25 -5.72
CA ARG A 94 1.98 18.21 -5.72
C ARG A 94 2.52 16.85 -6.11
N ALA A 95 1.75 15.79 -5.85
CA ALA A 95 2.12 14.42 -6.20
C ALA A 95 2.37 14.27 -7.71
N ASP A 96 1.58 14.95 -8.56
CA ASP A 96 1.77 15.03 -10.01
C ASP A 96 3.17 15.56 -10.40
N LEU A 97 3.68 16.55 -9.68
CA LEU A 97 5.00 17.15 -9.92
C LEU A 97 6.16 16.31 -9.39
N SER A 98 5.93 15.52 -8.33
CA SER A 98 6.97 14.67 -7.73
C SER A 98 7.27 13.40 -8.54
N ALA A 99 6.40 13.03 -9.47
CA ALA A 99 6.60 11.90 -10.39
C ALA A 99 7.53 12.22 -11.58
N LEU A 100 7.95 13.50 -11.72
CA LEU A 100 8.82 13.98 -12.81
C LEU A 100 10.28 14.20 -12.39
N GLY A 101 10.63 13.86 -11.14
CA GLY A 101 11.96 14.03 -10.56
C GLY A 101 12.76 12.74 -10.48
#